data_AF-K6ZCB5-F1
#
_entry.id   AF-K6ZCB5-F1
#
_cell.length_a   1.000
_cell.length_b   1.000
_cell.length_c   1.000
_cell.angle_alpha   90.00
_cell.angle_beta   90.00
_cell.angle_gamma   90.00
#
_symmetry.space_group_name_H-M   'P 1'
#
loop_
_entity.id
_entity.type
_entity.pdbx_description
1 polymer ?
#
loop_
_entity_poly.entity_id
_entity_poly.type
_entity_poly.pdbx_seq_one_letter_code
_entity_poly.pdbx_strand_id
1 'polypeptide(L)'
;MISLAFAVSVIWPYRPSYVFSIVLLANRQLSLAILMHDAAHYMLFKNQKVNRWIGSTFCRAVVIADLDAYRTYHLQHHKDSGTQDDPDYLNYKNYPVTHASFLRKAARDLSDTTALKIFWSLLLMNAGDT
;
A
#
# COMPACT_ATOMS: atom_id res chain seq x y z
N MET A 1 -0.44 -16.89 -9.04
CA MET A 1 -0.68 -15.65 -9.80
C MET A 1 0.58 -14.80 -9.97
N ILE A 2 1.38 -14.56 -8.92
CA ILE A 2 2.67 -13.84 -9.06
C ILE A 2 3.60 -14.57 -10.05
N SER A 3 3.85 -15.87 -9.84
CA SER A 3 4.67 -16.67 -10.76
C SER A 3 4.10 -16.73 -12.17
N LEU A 4 2.78 -16.65 -12.33
CA LEU A 4 2.11 -16.63 -13.63
C LEU A 4 2.40 -15.32 -14.38
N ALA A 5 2.38 -14.18 -13.69
CA ALA A 5 2.75 -12.89 -14.28
C ALA A 5 4.19 -12.93 -14.83
N PHE A 6 5.13 -13.52 -14.08
CA PHE A 6 6.50 -13.71 -14.58
C PHE A 6 6.56 -14.71 -15.75
N ALA A 7 5.89 -15.86 -15.64
CA ALA A 7 5.91 -16.89 -16.68
C ALA A 7 5.34 -16.38 -18.02
N VAL A 8 4.23 -15.65 -18.01
CA VAL A 8 3.61 -15.11 -19.23
C VAL A 8 4.55 -14.11 -19.92
N SER A 9 5.22 -13.25 -19.16
CA SER A 9 6.20 -12.31 -19.71
C SER A 9 7.44 -12.99 -20.29
N VAL A 10 7.87 -14.13 -19.72
CA VAL A 10 9.03 -14.89 -20.21
C VAL A 10 8.68 -15.71 -21.46
N ILE A 11 7.53 -16.38 -21.47
CA ILE A 11 7.10 -17.26 -22.56
C ILE A 11 6.63 -16.44 -23.78
N TRP A 12 5.95 -15.31 -23.53
CA TRP A 12 5.40 -14.43 -24.57
C TRP A 12 5.90 -12.99 -24.33
N PRO A 13 7.10 -12.59 -24.77
CA PRO A 13 7.71 -11.30 -24.40
C PRO A 13 7.25 -10.11 -25.28
N TYR A 14 5.96 -10.02 -25.61
CA TYR A 14 5.39 -8.93 -26.42
C TYR A 14 4.64 -7.92 -25.55
N ARG A 15 4.50 -6.66 -26.02
CA ARG A 15 3.90 -5.55 -25.24
C ARG A 15 2.62 -5.90 -24.44
N PRO A 16 1.63 -6.61 -25.01
CA PRO A 16 0.41 -6.95 -24.26
C PRO A 16 0.65 -7.85 -23.03
N SER A 17 1.64 -8.75 -23.08
CA SER A 17 1.93 -9.64 -21.96
C SER A 17 2.45 -8.88 -20.76
N TYR A 18 3.31 -7.87 -20.98
CA TYR A 18 3.82 -7.03 -19.91
C TYR A 18 2.71 -6.22 -19.25
N VAL A 19 1.78 -5.64 -20.04
CA VAL A 19 0.62 -4.91 -19.50
C VAL A 19 -0.24 -5.84 -18.65
N PHE A 20 -0.53 -7.04 -19.15
CA PHE A 20 -1.29 -8.04 -18.40
C PHE A 20 -0.59 -8.45 -17.09
N SER A 21 0.72 -8.69 -17.15
CA SER A 21 1.52 -9.03 -15.99
C SER A 21 1.57 -7.90 -14.96
N ILE A 22 1.65 -6.64 -15.38
CA ILE A 22 1.58 -5.47 -14.49
C ILE A 22 0.25 -5.44 -13.75
N VAL A 23 -0.88 -5.62 -14.45
CA VAL A 23 -2.21 -5.65 -13.81
C VAL A 23 -2.32 -6.79 -12.81
N LEU A 24 -1.82 -7.98 -13.15
CA LEU A 24 -1.79 -9.13 -12.24
C LEU A 24 -0.94 -8.84 -10.99
N LEU A 25 0.25 -8.27 -11.16
CA LEU A 25 1.14 -7.95 -10.05
C LEU A 25 0.56 -6.85 -9.16
N ALA A 26 0.01 -5.77 -9.73
CA ALA A 26 -0.65 -4.70 -8.98
C ALA A 26 -1.80 -5.22 -8.12
N ASN A 27 -2.62 -6.12 -8.67
CA ASN A 27 -3.69 -6.77 -7.92
C ASN A 27 -3.17 -7.66 -6.78
N ARG A 28 -2.03 -8.34 -6.98
CA ARG A 28 -1.40 -9.15 -5.92
C ARG A 28 -0.73 -8.30 -4.86
N GLN A 29 -0.17 -7.15 -5.23
CA GLN A 29 0.33 -6.16 -4.28
C GLN A 29 -0.79 -5.67 -3.36
N LEU A 30 -1.96 -5.31 -3.91
CA LEU A 30 -3.14 -4.95 -3.11
C LEU A 30 -3.59 -6.10 -2.19
N SER A 31 -3.61 -7.34 -2.70
CA SER A 31 -3.98 -8.51 -1.88
C SER A 31 -3.02 -8.70 -0.68
N LEU A 32 -1.72 -8.51 -0.90
CA LEU A 32 -0.72 -8.58 0.17
C LEU A 32 -0.85 -7.42 1.16
N ALA A 33 -1.23 -6.23 0.71
CA ALA A 33 -1.55 -5.10 1.59
C ALA A 33 -2.73 -5.42 2.52
N ILE A 34 -3.78 -6.08 2.02
CA ILE A 34 -4.91 -6.55 2.84
C ILE A 34 -4.46 -7.59 3.87
N LEU A 35 -3.60 -8.55 3.49
CA LEU A 35 -3.07 -9.51 4.46
C LEU A 35 -2.21 -8.82 5.53
N MET A 36 -1.42 -7.80 5.16
CA MET A 36 -0.65 -6.99 6.10
C MET A 36 -1.58 -6.25 7.07
N HIS A 37 -2.67 -5.67 6.55
CA HIS A 37 -3.71 -5.03 7.34
C HIS A 37 -4.29 -5.99 8.39
N ASP A 38 -4.70 -7.19 7.98
CA ASP A 38 -5.29 -8.16 8.91
C ASP A 38 -4.27 -8.67 9.93
N ALA A 39 -2.99 -8.81 9.53
CA ALA A 39 -1.89 -9.13 10.44
C ALA A 39 -1.59 -7.99 11.43
N ALA A 40 -1.77 -6.73 11.03
CA ALA A 40 -1.65 -5.57 11.90
C ALA A 40 -2.74 -5.59 12.98
N HIS A 41 -3.95 -6.01 12.63
CA HIS A 41 -5.05 -6.24 13.57
C HIS A 41 -4.93 -7.53 14.40
N TYR A 42 -3.91 -8.36 14.15
CA TYR A 42 -3.78 -9.72 14.71
C TYR A 42 -4.95 -10.66 14.38
N MET A 43 -5.65 -10.39 13.27
CA MET A 43 -6.84 -11.13 12.83
C MET A 43 -6.54 -12.13 11.70
N LEU A 44 -5.36 -12.07 11.08
CA LEU A 44 -5.00 -12.98 10.00
C LEU A 44 -4.79 -14.43 10.49
N PHE A 45 -4.20 -14.61 11.67
CA PHE A 45 -4.01 -15.92 12.31
C PHE A 45 -4.35 -15.87 13.81
N LYS A 46 -4.66 -17.02 14.41
CA LYS A 46 -4.89 -17.12 15.87
C LYS A 46 -3.65 -16.76 16.71
N ASN A 47 -2.45 -17.02 16.20
CA ASN A 47 -1.21 -16.78 16.93
C ASN A 47 -0.60 -15.43 16.52
N GLN A 48 -0.46 -14.51 17.47
CA GLN A 48 0.09 -13.17 17.24
C GLN A 48 1.53 -13.18 16.71
N LYS A 49 2.37 -14.13 17.13
CA LYS A 49 3.75 -14.27 16.64
C LYS A 49 3.76 -14.63 15.15
N VAL A 50 2.82 -15.46 14.71
CA VAL A 50 2.66 -15.83 13.29
C VAL A 50 2.18 -14.64 12.47
N ASN A 51 1.21 -13.86 12.97
CA ASN A 51 0.80 -12.61 12.32
C ASN A 51 1.99 -11.67 12.11
N ARG A 52 2.78 -11.44 13.17
CA ARG A 52 3.96 -10.56 13.09
C ARG A 52 4.97 -11.08 12.08
N TRP A 53 5.30 -12.38 12.14
CA TRP A 53 6.27 -12.97 11.22
C TRP A 53 5.82 -12.90 9.76
N ILE A 54 4.58 -13.30 9.46
CA ILE A 54 4.04 -13.27 8.09
C ILE A 54 3.95 -11.83 7.57
N GLY A 55 3.36 -10.93 8.35
CA GLY A 55 3.18 -9.53 7.95
C GLY A 55 4.50 -8.81 7.70
N SER A 56 5.48 -8.97 8.61
CA SER A 56 6.78 -8.29 8.50
C SER A 56 7.72 -8.90 7.47
N THR A 57 7.59 -10.20 7.16
CA THR A 57 8.50 -10.88 6.22
C THR A 57 7.99 -10.83 4.79
N PHE A 58 6.72 -11.20 4.56
CA PHE A 58 6.19 -11.36 3.20
C PHE A 58 5.50 -10.10 2.68
N CYS A 59 4.83 -9.35 3.55
CA CYS A 59 4.02 -8.22 3.12
C CYS A 59 4.82 -6.91 3.13
N ARG A 60 5.67 -6.69 4.14
CA ARG A 60 6.49 -5.46 4.29
C ARG A 60 7.20 -5.02 3.01
N ALA A 61 7.91 -5.94 2.36
CA ALA A 61 8.71 -5.61 1.17
C ALA A 61 7.85 -5.25 -0.05
N VAL A 62 6.69 -5.90 -0.19
CA VAL A 62 5.79 -5.69 -1.33
C VAL A 62 4.89 -4.46 -1.14
N VAL A 63 4.55 -4.14 0.11
CA VAL A 63 3.74 -2.98 0.49
C VAL A 63 4.61 -1.75 0.76
N ILE A 64 5.93 -1.92 0.89
CA ILE A 64 6.92 -0.86 1.19
C ILE A 64 6.53 -0.09 2.47
N ALA A 65 6.15 -0.83 3.51
CA ALA A 65 5.70 -0.28 4.78
C ALA A 65 6.07 -1.19 5.95
N ASP A 66 6.58 -0.62 7.04
CA ASP A 66 6.85 -1.36 8.27
C ASP A 66 5.56 -1.76 8.98
N LEU A 67 5.46 -3.02 9.42
CA LEU A 67 4.24 -3.57 10.01
C LEU A 67 3.90 -2.91 11.35
N ASP A 68 4.88 -2.64 12.20
CA ASP A 68 4.63 -2.14 13.56
C ASP A 68 4.34 -0.63 13.54
N ALA A 69 5.04 0.13 12.69
CA ALA A 69 4.71 1.53 12.40
C ALA A 69 3.30 1.65 11.79
N TYR A 70 3.00 0.82 10.78
CA TYR A 70 1.68 0.77 10.17
C TYR A 70 0.61 0.40 11.19
N ARG A 71 0.81 -0.64 12.02
CA ARG A 71 -0.15 -1.03 13.07
C ARG A 71 -0.47 0.13 14.00
N THR A 72 0.57 0.81 14.49
CA THR A 72 0.40 1.91 15.46
C THR A 72 -0.43 3.04 14.85
N TYR A 73 -0.07 3.47 13.64
CA TYR A 73 -0.81 4.48 12.87
C TYR A 73 -2.25 4.03 12.57
N HIS A 74 -2.42 2.82 12.06
CA HIS A 74 -3.68 2.29 11.54
C HIS A 74 -4.70 2.01 12.64
N LEU A 75 -4.27 1.53 13.80
CA LEU A 75 -5.16 1.35 14.96
C LEU A 75 -5.62 2.70 15.51
N GLN A 76 -4.76 3.72 15.48
CA GLN A 76 -5.13 5.09 15.85
C GLN A 76 -6.19 5.65 14.88
N HIS A 77 -5.99 5.47 13.57
CA HIS A 77 -7.00 5.79 12.55
C HIS A 77 -8.35 5.10 12.84
N HIS A 78 -8.37 3.79 13.06
CA HIS A 78 -9.62 3.07 13.34
C HIS A 78 -10.32 3.52 14.62
N LYS A 79 -9.55 3.83 15.67
CA LYS A 79 -10.08 4.30 16.94
C LYS A 79 -10.79 5.65 16.81
N ASP A 80 -10.16 6.59 16.11
CA ASP A 80 -10.61 7.99 16.05
C ASP A 80 -11.24 8.34 14.69
N SER A 81 -11.59 7.33 13.89
CA SER A 81 -12.10 7.48 12.53
C SER A 81 -13.32 8.40 12.46
N GLY A 82 -13.27 9.37 11.54
CA GLY A 82 -14.36 10.34 11.35
C GLY A 82 -14.34 11.51 12.33
N THR A 83 -13.45 11.51 13.32
CA THR A 83 -13.22 12.67 14.21
C THR A 83 -12.12 13.58 13.65
N GLN A 84 -11.84 14.69 14.34
CA GLN A 84 -10.69 15.55 14.01
C GLN A 84 -9.36 14.98 14.51
N ASP A 85 -9.40 14.00 15.41
CA ASP A 85 -8.22 13.33 15.98
C ASP A 85 -7.77 12.14 15.12
N ASP A 86 -8.51 11.82 14.06
CA ASP A 86 -8.11 10.84 13.06
C ASP A 86 -6.80 11.31 12.37
N PRO A 87 -5.70 10.53 12.40
CA PRO A 87 -4.49 10.88 11.65
C PRO A 87 -4.73 11.05 10.14
N ASP A 88 -5.76 10.40 9.59
CA ASP A 88 -6.19 10.55 8.19
C ASP A 88 -7.17 11.71 7.95
N TYR A 89 -7.56 12.48 8.97
CA TYR A 89 -8.56 13.55 8.84
C TYR A 89 -8.22 14.53 7.69
N LEU A 90 -6.95 14.93 7.56
CA LEU A 90 -6.51 15.84 6.50
C LEU A 90 -6.73 15.28 5.08
N ASN A 91 -6.74 13.95 4.93
CA ASN A 91 -6.92 13.28 3.65
C ASN A 91 -8.38 13.41 3.17
N TYR A 92 -9.35 13.43 4.08
CA TYR A 92 -10.76 13.42 3.71
C TYR A 92 -11.61 14.61 4.18
N LYS A 93 -11.09 15.52 5.02
CA LYS A 93 -11.85 16.66 5.57
C LYS A 93 -12.52 17.58 4.54
N ASN A 94 -12.04 17.57 3.29
CA ASN A 94 -12.52 18.43 2.22
C ASN A 94 -13.48 17.71 1.25
N TYR A 95 -13.90 16.48 1.54
CA TYR A 95 -14.92 15.80 0.71
C TYR A 95 -16.34 16.34 1.01
N PRO A 96 -17.23 16.38 0.00
CA PRO A 96 -16.97 16.07 -1.41
C PRO A 96 -16.16 17.18 -2.11
N VAL A 97 -15.24 16.78 -3.00
CA VAL A 97 -14.42 17.72 -3.79
C VAL A 97 -15.04 17.98 -5.17
N THR A 98 -14.70 19.11 -5.79
CA THR A 98 -15.14 19.41 -7.16
C THR A 98 -14.55 18.44 -8.19
N HIS A 99 -15.24 18.24 -9.32
CA HIS A 99 -14.75 17.41 -10.43
C HIS A 99 -13.36 17.84 -10.92
N ALA A 100 -13.09 19.14 -11.03
CA ALA A 100 -11.78 19.66 -11.41
C ALA A 100 -10.69 19.26 -10.40
N SER A 101 -11.01 19.28 -9.10
CA SER A 101 -10.10 18.83 -8.04
C SER A 101 -9.85 17.33 -8.08
N PHE A 102 -10.89 16.53 -8.35
CA PHE A 102 -10.77 15.08 -8.53
C PHE A 102 -9.90 14.73 -9.74
N LEU A 103 -10.18 15.31 -10.92
CA LEU A 103 -9.41 15.05 -12.14
C LEU A 103 -7.94 15.43 -11.99
N ARG A 104 -7.64 16.55 -11.33
CA ARG A 104 -6.25 16.93 -11.02
C ARG A 104 -5.56 15.89 -10.14
N LYS A 105 -6.23 15.35 -9.12
CA LYS A 105 -5.66 14.30 -8.25
C LYS A 105 -5.44 13.00 -9.03
N ALA A 106 -6.41 12.58 -9.84
CA ALA A 106 -6.29 11.41 -10.69
C ALA A 106 -5.14 11.54 -11.69
N ALA A 107 -5.00 12.69 -12.37
CA ALA A 107 -3.90 12.94 -13.29
C ALA A 107 -2.53 12.94 -12.57
N ARG A 108 -2.47 13.49 -11.35
CA ARG A 108 -1.27 13.48 -10.51
C ARG A 108 -0.85 12.06 -10.10
N ASP A 109 -1.81 11.19 -9.80
CA ASP A 109 -1.54 9.80 -9.46
C ASP A 109 -1.14 8.98 -10.69
N LEU A 110 -1.81 9.17 -11.84
CA LEU A 110 -1.46 8.53 -13.12
C LEU A 110 -0.10 8.95 -13.69
N SER A 111 0.41 10.12 -13.26
CA SER A 111 1.74 10.61 -13.63
C SER A 111 2.81 10.21 -12.61
N ASP A 112 2.49 9.34 -11.66
CA ASP A 112 3.37 8.82 -10.60
C ASP A 112 3.99 9.88 -9.67
N THR A 113 3.61 11.16 -9.80
CA THR A 113 4.17 12.23 -8.97
C THR A 113 3.87 12.04 -7.48
N THR A 114 2.73 11.43 -7.15
CA THR A 114 2.41 11.03 -5.77
C THR A 114 3.33 9.92 -5.28
N ALA A 115 3.54 8.88 -6.11
CA ALA A 115 4.40 7.75 -5.77
C ALA A 115 5.86 8.18 -5.55
N LEU A 116 6.39 9.02 -6.44
CA LEU A 116 7.75 9.56 -6.32
C LEU A 116 7.93 10.39 -5.03
N LYS A 117 6.93 11.20 -4.66
CA LYS A 117 6.97 11.97 -3.40
C LYS A 117 7.00 11.05 -2.17
N ILE A 118 6.12 10.04 -2.13
CA ILE A 118 6.06 9.07 -1.04
C ILE A 118 7.38 8.30 -0.94
N PHE A 119 7.90 7.83 -2.08
CA PHE A 119 9.17 7.11 -2.14
C PHE A 119 10.33 7.96 -1.62
N TRP A 120 10.43 9.22 -2.04
CA TRP A 120 11.44 10.14 -1.51
C TRP A 120 11.28 10.40 -0.01
N SER A 121 10.06 10.59 0.48
CA SER A 121 9.81 10.74 1.92
C SER A 121 10.25 9.50 2.70
N LEU A 122 9.94 8.30 2.21
CA LEU A 122 10.37 7.04 2.82
C LEU A 122 11.90 6.91 2.83
N LEU A 123 12.57 7.26 1.75
CA LEU A 123 14.04 7.25 1.70
C LEU A 123 14.65 8.21 2.72
N LEU A 124 14.12 9.42 2.84
CA LEU A 124 14.60 10.42 3.80
C LEU A 124 14.37 9.98 5.26
N MET A 125 13.22 9.38 5.57
CA MET A 125 12.94 8.84 6.90
C MET A 125 13.96 7.75 7.27
N ASN A 126 14.24 6.81 6.35
CA ASN A 126 15.20 5.73 6.60
C ASN A 126 16.68 6.21 6.58
N ALA A 127 16.99 7.31 5.92
CA ALA A 127 18.34 7.88 5.86
C ALA A 127 18.66 8.79 7.07
N GLY A 128 17.65 9.34 7.74
CA GLY A 128 17.79 10.19 8.92
C GLY A 128 17.93 9.43 10.24
N ASP A 129 17.70 8.11 10.24
CA ASP A 129 17.78 7.22 11.40
C ASP A 129 19.22 6.68 11.67
N THR A 130 20.27 7.45 11.34
CA THR A 130 21.67 7.15 11.72
C THR A 130 22.14 7.94 12.92
#